data_AF-A0A2S2P630-F1
#
_entry.id   AF-A0A2S2P630-F1
#
_cell.length_a   1.000
_cell.length_b   1.000
_cell.length_c   1.000
_cell.angle_alpha   90.00
_cell.angle_beta   90.00
_cell.angle_gamma   90.00
#
_symmetry.space_group_name_H-M   'P 1'
#
loop_
_entity.id
_entity.type
_entity.pdbx_description
1 polymer ?
#
loop_
_entity_poly.entity_id
_entity_poly.type
_entity_poly.pdbx_seq_one_letter_code
_entity_poly.pdbx_strand_id
1 'polypeptide(L)'
;MDEFTKNWLNDVGFKHLANKFEEEEINENNLLLLTESMLVSLIPKMGQRASMINELEKLKKSKEAIQFENKTPLTIESLLNMDIVIEEKDNFIKSILEQYQDGLFII
;
A
#
# COMPACT_ATOMS: atom_id res chain seq x y z
N MET A 1 -13.39 -18.98 3.93
CA MET A 1 -13.02 -17.76 3.17
C MET A 1 -14.21 -16.80 3.11
N ASP A 2 -13.99 -15.49 3.05
CA ASP A 2 -15.05 -14.48 2.89
C ASP A 2 -15.28 -14.07 1.42
N GLU A 3 -16.33 -13.29 1.19
CA GLU A 3 -16.69 -12.81 -0.16
C GLU A 3 -15.59 -11.91 -0.76
N PHE A 4 -14.96 -11.07 0.06
CA PHE A 4 -13.86 -10.21 -0.38
C PHE A 4 -12.71 -11.03 -0.99
N THR A 5 -12.20 -12.01 -0.24
CA THR A 5 -11.07 -12.83 -0.68
C THR A 5 -11.42 -13.63 -1.93
N LYS A 6 -12.65 -14.15 -2.01
CA LYS A 6 -13.14 -14.87 -3.19
C LYS A 6 -13.14 -13.99 -4.44
N ASN A 7 -13.67 -12.77 -4.33
CA ASN A 7 -13.74 -11.83 -5.45
C ASN A 7 -12.32 -11.37 -5.84
N TRP A 8 -11.48 -11.04 -4.86
CA TRP A 8 -10.10 -10.66 -5.11
C TRP A 8 -9.32 -11.75 -5.87
N LEU A 9 -9.42 -13.02 -5.45
CA LEU A 9 -8.78 -14.14 -6.15
C LEU A 9 -9.25 -14.26 -7.61
N ASN A 10 -10.52 -13.98 -7.87
CA ASN A 10 -11.04 -13.97 -9.23
C ASN A 10 -10.43 -12.82 -10.05
N ASP A 11 -10.38 -11.62 -9.48
CA ASP A 11 -9.89 -10.41 -10.14
C ASP A 11 -8.40 -10.48 -10.47
N VAL A 12 -7.60 -11.10 -9.59
CA VAL A 12 -6.16 -11.27 -9.80
C VAL A 12 -5.80 -12.54 -10.60
N GLY A 13 -6.78 -13.27 -11.13
CA GLY A 13 -6.56 -14.45 -11.99
C GLY A 13 -6.20 -15.74 -11.24
N PHE A 14 -6.37 -15.77 -9.92
CA PHE A 14 -6.07 -16.90 -9.03
C PHE A 14 -7.30 -17.67 -8.56
N LYS A 15 -8.43 -17.59 -9.27
CA LYS A 15 -9.69 -18.31 -8.94
C LYS A 15 -9.51 -19.81 -8.68
N HIS A 16 -8.51 -20.43 -9.29
CA HIS A 16 -8.20 -21.86 -9.13
C HIS A 16 -7.68 -22.21 -7.71
N LEU A 17 -7.28 -21.21 -6.92
CA LEU A 17 -6.85 -21.38 -5.53
C LEU A 17 -7.99 -21.22 -4.53
N ALA A 18 -9.22 -20.89 -4.96
CA ALA A 18 -10.35 -20.59 -4.09
C ALA A 18 -10.62 -21.71 -3.06
N ASN A 19 -10.66 -22.97 -3.50
CA ASN A 19 -10.88 -24.11 -2.61
C ASN A 19 -9.79 -24.21 -1.53
N LYS A 20 -8.53 -23.99 -1.92
CA LYS A 20 -7.41 -24.06 -0.98
C LYS A 20 -7.41 -22.91 0.02
N PHE A 21 -7.79 -21.72 -0.42
CA PHE A 21 -7.96 -20.57 0.47
C PHE A 21 -9.17 -20.76 1.41
N GLU A 22 -10.21 -21.48 0.96
CA GLU A 22 -11.35 -21.86 1.77
C GLU A 22 -10.97 -22.90 2.84
N GLU A 23 -10.24 -23.96 2.45
CA GLU A 23 -9.74 -25.02 3.34
C GLU A 23 -8.80 -24.48 4.43
N GLU A 24 -7.94 -23.51 4.08
CA GLU A 24 -6.98 -22.88 5.00
C GLU A 24 -7.60 -21.68 5.76
N GLU A 25 -8.92 -21.50 5.68
CA GLU A 25 -9.67 -20.45 6.36
C GLU A 25 -9.15 -19.02 6.11
N ILE A 26 -8.58 -18.77 4.93
CA ILE A 26 -8.03 -17.47 4.55
C ILE A 26 -9.18 -16.52 4.24
N ASN A 27 -9.31 -15.47 5.05
CA ASN A 27 -10.23 -14.34 4.89
C ASN A 27 -9.44 -13.05 4.60
N GLU A 28 -10.11 -11.91 4.45
CA GLU A 28 -9.50 -10.62 4.11
C GLU A 28 -8.40 -10.20 5.10
N ASN A 29 -8.61 -10.43 6.40
CA ASN A 29 -7.63 -10.07 7.43
C ASN A 29 -6.40 -10.96 7.31
N ASN A 30 -6.59 -12.26 7.14
CA ASN A 30 -5.52 -13.24 7.04
C ASN A 30 -4.75 -13.09 5.72
N LEU A 31 -5.45 -12.74 4.64
CA LEU A 31 -4.89 -12.51 3.30
C LEU A 31 -3.77 -11.48 3.32
N LEU A 32 -3.97 -10.39 4.05
CA LEU A 32 -2.97 -9.31 4.21
C LEU A 32 -1.77 -9.73 5.06
N LEU A 33 -1.90 -10.78 5.86
CA LEU A 33 -0.86 -11.28 6.75
C LEU A 33 -0.07 -12.45 6.16
N LEU A 34 -0.46 -12.95 4.98
CA LEU A 34 0.25 -14.03 4.31
C LEU A 34 1.72 -13.66 4.06
N THR A 35 2.61 -14.52 4.54
CA THR A 35 4.05 -14.43 4.34
C THR A 35 4.49 -15.30 3.15
N GLU A 36 5.70 -15.07 2.65
CA GLU A 36 6.26 -15.92 1.59
C GLU A 36 6.31 -17.40 2.00
N SER A 37 6.64 -17.71 3.26
CA SER A 37 6.68 -19.10 3.75
C SER A 37 5.29 -19.76 3.77
N MET A 38 4.24 -19.02 4.10
CA MET A 38 2.85 -19.51 4.00
C MET A 38 2.43 -19.73 2.54
N LEU A 39 2.89 -18.87 1.62
CA LEU A 39 2.59 -19.03 0.19
C LEU A 39 3.25 -20.28 -0.43
N VAL A 40 4.32 -20.81 0.16
CA VAL A 40 4.94 -22.07 -0.28
C VAL A 40 3.99 -23.25 -0.11
N SER A 41 3.22 -23.30 0.99
CA SER A 41 2.25 -24.38 1.21
C SER A 41 1.04 -24.23 0.30
N LEU A 42 0.62 -22.99 0.01
CA LEU A 42 -0.55 -22.69 -0.84
C LEU A 42 -0.27 -22.91 -2.32
N ILE A 43 0.86 -22.40 -2.83
CA ILE A 43 1.18 -22.32 -4.24
C ILE A 43 2.58 -22.93 -4.49
N PRO A 44 2.67 -24.21 -4.91
CA PRO A 44 3.96 -24.89 -5.06
C PRO A 44 4.84 -24.33 -6.20
N LYS A 45 4.24 -23.68 -7.21
CA LYS A 45 4.97 -23.16 -8.38
C LYS A 45 5.53 -21.78 -8.10
N MET A 46 6.86 -21.64 -8.19
CA MET A 46 7.58 -20.39 -7.89
C MET A 46 7.08 -19.19 -8.71
N GLY A 47 6.85 -19.34 -10.02
CA GLY A 47 6.34 -18.24 -10.85
C GLY A 47 4.97 -17.73 -10.42
N GLN A 48 4.05 -18.64 -10.05
CA GLN A 48 2.74 -18.27 -9.54
C GLN A 48 2.82 -17.59 -8.17
N ARG A 49 3.74 -18.03 -7.30
CA ARG A 49 4.01 -17.35 -6.02
C ARG A 49 4.49 -15.93 -6.23
N ALA A 50 5.46 -15.71 -7.11
CA ALA A 50 5.97 -14.37 -7.39
C ALA A 50 4.86 -13.43 -7.86
N SER A 51 3.97 -13.91 -8.74
CA SER A 51 2.77 -13.16 -9.14
C SER A 51 1.83 -12.87 -7.97
N MET A 52 1.54 -13.86 -7.10
CA MET A 52 0.70 -13.66 -5.91
C MET A 52 1.29 -12.64 -4.94
N ILE A 53 2.60 -12.70 -4.68
CA ILE A 53 3.32 -11.74 -3.81
C ILE A 53 3.14 -10.31 -4.34
N ASN A 54 3.32 -10.10 -5.64
CA ASN A 54 3.12 -8.79 -6.26
C ASN A 54 1.69 -8.27 -6.12
N GLU A 55 0.68 -9.13 -6.28
CA GLU A 55 -0.72 -8.73 -6.09
C GLU A 55 -1.06 -8.42 -4.62
N LEU A 56 -0.49 -9.18 -3.67
CA LEU A 56 -0.63 -8.90 -2.24
C LEU A 56 0.01 -7.56 -1.86
N GLU A 57 1.17 -7.21 -2.43
CA GLU A 57 1.80 -5.91 -2.21
C GLU A 57 0.94 -4.75 -2.72
N LYS A 58 0.34 -4.90 -3.91
CA LYS A 58 -0.60 -3.89 -4.44
C LYS A 58 -1.81 -3.72 -3.53
N LEU A 59 -2.36 -4.83 -3.04
CA LEU A 59 -3.50 -4.82 -2.13
C LEU A 59 -3.16 -4.14 -0.79
N LYS A 60 -1.95 -4.34 -0.26
CA LYS A 60 -1.50 -3.65 0.96
C LYS A 60 -1.38 -2.14 0.75
N LYS A 61 -0.74 -1.73 -0.36
CA LYS A 61 -0.57 -0.31 -0.71
C LYS A 61 -1.91 0.40 -0.92
N SER A 62 -2.89 -0.24 -1.55
CA SER A 62 -4.21 0.37 -1.75
C SER A 62 -4.94 0.61 -0.43
N LYS A 63 -4.80 -0.31 0.54
CA LYS A 63 -5.39 -0.14 1.88
C LYS A 63 -4.67 0.89 2.74
N GLU A 64 -3.36 1.05 2.58
CA GLU A 64 -2.60 2.11 3.23
C GLU A 64 -2.99 3.48 2.66
N ALA A 65 -3.18 3.61 1.34
CA ALA A 65 -3.60 4.87 0.72
C ALA A 65 -4.96 5.37 1.24
N ILE A 66 -5.92 4.49 1.49
CA ILE A 66 -7.24 4.82 2.08
C ILE A 66 -7.09 5.39 3.51
N GLN A 67 -6.02 5.04 4.24
CA GLN A 67 -5.76 5.60 5.57
C GLN A 67 -5.19 7.02 5.54
N PHE A 68 -4.64 7.48 4.41
CA PHE A 68 -4.13 8.85 4.26
C PHE A 68 -5.24 9.84 3.87
N GLU A 69 -6.28 9.40 3.16
CA GLU A 69 -7.41 10.26 2.79
C GLU A 69 -8.35 10.58 3.98
N ASN A 70 -8.27 9.80 5.07
CA ASN A 70 -9.10 10.00 6.27
C ASN A 70 -8.37 10.71 7.43
N LYS A 71 -7.14 11.20 7.22
CA LYS A 71 -6.48 12.06 8.20
C LYS A 71 -6.95 13.50 7.98
N THR A 72 -7.37 14.17 9.05
CA THR A 72 -7.58 15.62 9.04
C THR A 72 -6.38 16.29 8.37
N PRO A 73 -6.59 17.19 7.40
CA PRO A 73 -5.50 17.92 6.79
C PRO A 73 -4.67 18.59 7.89
N LEU A 74 -3.38 18.27 7.97
CA LEU A 74 -2.45 19.02 8.80
C LEU A 74 -2.38 20.44 8.22
N THR A 75 -2.81 21.43 8.99
CA THR A 75 -2.67 22.83 8.60
C THR A 75 -1.20 23.23 8.67
N ILE A 76 -0.78 24.18 7.82
CA ILE A 76 0.57 24.76 7.88
C ILE A 76 0.86 25.31 9.29
N GLU A 77 -0.15 25.89 9.94
CA GLU A 77 -0.06 26.39 11.32
C GLU A 77 0.23 25.26 12.34
N SER A 78 -0.35 24.08 12.14
CA SER A 78 -0.07 22.91 12.99
C SER A 78 1.36 22.39 12.81
N LEU A 79 1.93 22.52 11.60
CA LEU A 79 3.32 22.13 11.31
C LEU A 79 4.33 23.13 11.91
N LEU A 80 4.01 24.43 11.88
CA LEU A 80 4.86 25.48 12.47
C LEU A 80 4.93 25.42 13.99
N ASN A 81 3.90 24.86 14.63
CA ASN A 81 3.82 24.70 16.08
C ASN A 81 4.45 23.40 16.59
N MET A 82 4.85 22.49 15.70
CA MET A 82 5.66 21.34 16.07
C MET A 82 7.13 21.75 15.93
N ASP A 83 7.94 21.56 16.97
CA ASP A 83 9.41 21.73 16.93
C ASP A 83 10.03 20.63 16.04
N ILE A 84 9.75 20.67 14.74
CA ILE A 84 10.27 19.74 13.76
C ILE A 84 11.67 20.20 13.39
N VAL A 85 12.68 19.50 13.91
CA VAL A 85 14.05 19.61 13.41
C VAL A 85 14.09 18.88 12.08
N ILE A 86 14.03 19.64 10.99
CA ILE A 86 14.25 19.11 9.65
C ILE A 86 15.76 18.95 9.47
N GLU A 87 16.27 17.72 9.50
CA GLU A 87 17.62 17.44 9.01
C GLU A 87 17.60 17.53 7.48
N GLU A 88 18.29 18.53 6.94
CA GLU A 88 18.41 18.75 5.51
C GLU A 88 19.01 17.52 4.82
N LYS A 89 18.21 16.82 4.01
CA LYS A 89 18.73 16.21 2.78
C LYS A 89 18.52 17.22 1.66
N ASP A 90 19.52 18.08 1.52
CA ASP A 90 19.66 19.31 0.70
C ASP A 90 18.93 19.41 -0.65
N ASN A 91 18.48 18.31 -1.26
CA ASN A 91 17.93 18.33 -2.62
C ASN A 91 16.41 18.46 -2.68
N PHE A 92 15.66 18.07 -1.64
CA PHE A 92 14.19 18.08 -1.72
C PHE A 92 13.61 19.49 -1.50
N ILE A 93 14.03 20.19 -0.44
CA ILE A 93 13.50 21.51 -0.11
C ILE A 93 13.89 22.54 -1.18
N LYS A 94 15.10 22.45 -1.73
CA LYS A 94 15.55 23.32 -2.81
C LYS A 94 14.66 23.22 -4.05
N SER A 95 14.27 22.00 -4.44
CA SER A 95 13.37 21.77 -5.57
C SER A 95 11.96 22.34 -5.38
N ILE A 96 11.48 22.33 -4.13
CA ILE A 96 10.18 22.91 -3.76
C ILE A 96 10.26 24.43 -3.83
N LEU A 97 11.30 25.05 -3.26
CA LEU A 97 11.45 26.51 -3.24
C LEU A 97 11.67 27.11 -4.63
N GLU A 98 12.41 26.42 -5.51
CA GLU A 98 12.60 26.85 -6.91
C GLU A 98 11.29 26.85 -7.69
N GLN A 99 10.40 25.87 -7.47
CA GLN A 99 9.07 25.85 -8.12
C GLN A 99 8.16 27.01 -7.70
N TYR A 100 8.34 27.57 -6.51
CA TYR A 100 7.55 28.72 -6.04
C TYR A 100 8.16 30.08 -6.39
N GLN A 101 9.44 30.16 -6.78
CA GLN A 101 10.04 31.42 -7.24
C GLN A 101 9.54 31.84 -8.62
N ASP A 102 9.16 30.89 -9.49
CA ASP A 102 8.60 31.19 -10.81
C ASP A 102 7.15 31.73 -10.77
N GLY A 103 6.50 31.69 -9.59
CA GLY A 103 5.11 32.12 -9.40
C GLY A 103 4.92 33.53 -8.81
N LEU A 104 5.99 34.23 -8.39
CA LEU A 104 5.88 35.55 -7.77
C LEU A 104 6.23 36.70 -8.74
N PHE A 105 5.54 36.74 -9.89
CA PHE A 105 5.44 37.99 -10.65
C PHE A 105 4.45 38.90 -9.93
N ILE A 106 4.98 39.73 -9.02
CA ILE A 106 4.30 40.91 -8.51
C ILE A 106 4.10 41.87 -9.69
N ILE A 107 2.85 42.17 -10.03
CA ILE A 107 2.46 43.41 -10.71
C ILE A 107 1.58 44.19 -9.74
#